data_AF-A0A0C9WAX2-F1
#
_entry.id   AF-A0A0C9WAX2-F1
#
_cell.length_a   1.000
_cell.length_b   1.000
_cell.length_c   1.000
_cell.angle_alpha   90.00
_cell.angle_beta   90.00
_cell.angle_gamma   90.00
#
_symmetry.space_group_name_H-M   'P 1'
#
loop_
_entity.id
_entity.type
_entity.pdbx_description
1 polymer ?
#
loop_
_entity_poly.entity_id
_entity_poly.type
_entity_poly.pdbx_seq_one_letter_code
_entity_poly.pdbx_strand_id
1 'polypeptide(L)'
;MRSITCLFALLLLAGQAFALTIDVGGTLGNVTASDFLNVTDTYLLTDCQTQCNNATAMINTCATNDQCLCGPSTVTAITSCQQCMFDDLIAKFAESTDPRAGSATALTAYAAACLASVNITVPTSYITLTLAPDWDGPYGVHLGVPATVLTVAVGTLLGGGALLLLSNI
;
A
#
# COMPACT_ATOMS: atom_id res chain seq x y z
N MET A 1 -0.59 53.36 4.35
CA MET A 1 -0.26 52.16 3.53
C MET A 1 0.01 50.90 4.39
N ARG A 2 -0.60 50.74 5.59
CA ARG A 2 -0.39 49.57 6.48
C ARG A 2 -1.61 48.62 6.56
N SER A 3 -2.71 48.93 5.86
CA SER A 3 -3.98 48.20 5.97
C SER A 3 -4.21 47.13 4.87
N ILE A 4 -3.45 47.18 3.76
CA ILE A 4 -3.67 46.30 2.59
C ILE A 4 -2.94 44.95 2.76
N THR A 5 -1.87 44.89 3.54
CA THR A 5 -1.07 43.67 3.74
C THR A 5 -1.78 42.59 4.56
N CYS A 6 -2.70 42.94 5.47
CA CYS A 6 -3.46 41.95 6.24
C CYS A 6 -4.55 41.23 5.43
N LEU A 7 -5.12 41.89 4.41
CA LEU A 7 -6.19 41.31 3.58
C LEU A 7 -5.68 40.22 2.64
N PHE A 8 -4.44 40.32 2.15
CA PHE A 8 -3.80 39.27 1.37
C PHE A 8 -3.47 38.00 2.17
N ALA A 9 -3.12 38.14 3.45
CA ALA A 9 -2.80 37.00 4.31
C ALA A 9 -4.04 36.13 4.63
N LEU A 10 -5.23 36.75 4.74
CA LEU A 10 -6.48 36.04 4.99
C LEU A 10 -7.00 35.26 3.77
N LEU A 11 -6.73 35.75 2.54
CA LEU A 11 -7.08 35.04 1.30
C LEU A 11 -6.17 33.83 1.03
N LEU A 12 -4.93 33.85 1.51
CA LEU A 12 -4.01 32.71 1.43
C LEU A 12 -4.33 31.61 2.46
N LEU A 13 -4.92 31.97 3.61
CA LEU A 13 -5.31 31.00 4.64
C LEU A 13 -6.62 30.27 4.33
N ALA A 14 -7.56 30.92 3.63
CA ALA A 14 -8.84 30.32 3.27
C ALA A 14 -8.72 29.20 2.21
N GLY A 15 -7.60 29.15 1.47
CA GLY A 15 -7.31 28.08 0.50
C GLY A 15 -6.93 26.74 1.14
N GLN A 16 -6.64 26.70 2.45
CA GLN A 16 -6.25 25.46 3.14
C GLN A 16 -7.41 24.69 3.76
N ALA A 17 -8.66 25.18 3.61
CA ALA A 17 -9.84 24.57 4.23
C ALA A 17 -10.47 23.41 3.42
N PHE A 18 -9.99 23.14 2.21
CA PHE A 18 -10.50 22.05 1.34
C PHE A 18 -9.36 21.12 0.89
N ALA A 19 -8.51 20.72 1.82
CA ALA A 19 -7.58 19.63 1.56
C ALA A 19 -8.16 18.35 2.18
N LEU A 20 -8.35 17.31 1.36
CA LEU A 20 -8.74 15.98 1.83
C LEU A 20 -7.88 15.57 3.03
N THR A 21 -8.55 15.38 4.16
CA THR A 21 -7.92 14.97 5.42
C THR A 21 -8.12 13.47 5.61
N ILE A 22 -7.02 12.74 5.70
CA ILE A 22 -6.98 11.28 5.76
C ILE A 22 -6.48 10.87 7.14
N ASP A 23 -7.28 10.13 7.90
CA ASP A 23 -6.87 9.59 9.20
C ASP A 23 -6.16 8.25 9.01
N VAL A 24 -4.83 8.26 8.98
CA VAL A 24 -4.02 7.04 8.82
C VAL A 24 -3.89 6.29 10.15
N GLY A 25 -4.35 6.87 11.26
CA GLY A 25 -4.20 6.32 12.60
C GLY A 25 -2.75 6.36 13.11
N GLY A 26 -2.54 5.73 14.27
CA GLY A 26 -1.21 5.67 14.91
C GLY A 26 -0.71 7.03 15.41
N THR A 27 0.61 7.25 15.33
CA THR A 27 1.26 8.49 15.79
C THR A 27 1.17 9.64 14.78
N LEU A 28 0.85 9.35 13.51
CA LEU A 28 0.73 10.35 12.44
C LEU A 28 -0.64 11.03 12.43
N GLY A 29 -1.71 10.30 12.78
CA GLY A 29 -3.08 10.83 12.80
C GLY A 29 -3.54 11.30 11.42
N ASN A 30 -3.99 12.57 11.36
CA ASN A 30 -4.55 13.16 10.15
C ASN A 30 -3.45 13.71 9.23
N VAL A 31 -3.43 13.25 7.98
CA VAL A 31 -2.52 13.72 6.93
C VAL A 31 -3.28 14.30 5.74
N THR A 32 -2.63 15.19 5.00
CA THR A 32 -3.17 15.72 3.74
C THR A 32 -2.97 14.72 2.59
N ALA A 33 -3.72 14.87 1.50
CA ALA A 33 -3.49 14.06 0.30
C ALA A 33 -2.06 14.18 -0.26
N SER A 34 -1.45 15.37 -0.21
CA SER A 34 -0.05 15.58 -0.62
C SER A 34 0.95 14.90 0.31
N ASP A 35 0.65 14.81 1.60
CA ASP A 35 1.51 14.13 2.58
C ASP A 35 1.27 12.62 2.63
N PHE A 36 0.20 12.12 2.04
CA PHE A 36 -0.15 10.69 2.08
C PHE A 36 0.94 9.81 1.46
N LEU A 37 1.59 10.28 0.39
CA LEU A 37 2.69 9.56 -0.29
C LEU A 37 4.09 10.01 0.17
N ASN A 38 4.16 10.97 1.09
CA ASN A 38 5.42 11.49 1.61
C ASN A 38 5.95 10.58 2.74
N VAL A 39 6.40 9.40 2.36
CA VAL A 39 7.03 8.42 3.27
C VAL A 39 8.49 8.79 3.56
N THR A 40 8.94 8.50 4.78
CA THR A 40 10.29 8.86 5.23
C THR A 40 11.39 7.94 4.68
N ASP A 41 11.04 6.75 4.21
CA ASP A 41 11.99 5.79 3.69
C ASP A 41 12.43 6.15 2.26
N THR A 42 13.67 6.62 2.15
CA THR A 42 14.27 7.05 0.88
C THR A 42 14.53 5.91 -0.09
N TYR A 43 14.71 4.68 0.40
CA TYR A 43 14.94 3.52 -0.48
C TYR A 43 13.65 3.12 -1.17
N LEU A 44 12.56 3.02 -0.41
CA LEU A 44 11.22 2.80 -0.96
C LEU A 44 10.83 3.84 -2.02
N LEU A 45 11.11 5.13 -1.75
CA LEU A 45 10.85 6.19 -2.72
C LEU A 45 11.72 6.09 -3.98
N THR A 46 12.92 5.52 -3.87
CA THR A 46 13.82 5.32 -5.01
C THR A 46 13.36 4.15 -5.87
N ASP A 47 13.03 3.02 -5.25
CA ASP A 47 12.63 1.79 -5.95
C ASP A 47 11.24 1.93 -6.58
N CYS A 48 10.34 2.67 -5.93
CA CYS A 48 8.98 2.93 -6.39
C CYS A 48 8.77 4.31 -7.03
N GLN A 49 9.86 4.98 -7.39
CA GLN A 49 9.83 6.37 -7.84
C GLN A 49 8.88 6.60 -9.02
N THR A 50 8.82 5.68 -9.98
CA THR A 50 8.02 5.85 -11.19
C THR A 50 6.52 5.92 -10.86
N GLN A 51 6.04 4.97 -10.07
CA GLN A 51 4.65 4.85 -9.65
C GLN A 51 4.27 6.01 -8.72
N CYS A 52 5.16 6.34 -7.78
CA CYS A 52 4.90 7.39 -6.79
C CYS A 52 5.00 8.80 -7.37
N ASN A 53 5.86 9.04 -8.37
CA ASN A 53 5.89 10.29 -9.12
C ASN A 53 4.60 10.48 -9.94
N ASN A 54 4.10 9.42 -10.58
CA ASN A 54 2.82 9.48 -11.30
C ASN A 54 1.68 9.83 -10.33
N ALA A 55 1.59 9.12 -9.20
CA ALA A 55 0.58 9.38 -8.18
C ALA A 55 0.67 10.80 -7.60
N THR A 56 1.88 11.27 -7.31
CA THR A 56 2.13 12.64 -6.82
C THR A 56 1.74 13.68 -7.87
N ALA A 57 2.03 13.44 -9.16
CA ALA A 57 1.62 14.31 -10.24
C ALA A 57 0.10 14.38 -10.38
N MET A 58 -0.61 13.25 -10.22
CA MET A 58 -2.06 13.21 -10.23
C MET A 58 -2.67 13.98 -9.05
N ILE A 59 -2.12 13.82 -7.84
CA ILE A 59 -2.52 14.58 -6.64
C ILE A 59 -2.32 16.08 -6.87
N ASN A 60 -1.14 16.48 -7.36
CA ASN A 60 -0.81 17.87 -7.65
C ASN A 60 -1.72 18.48 -8.73
N THR A 61 -2.09 17.70 -9.74
CA THR A 61 -3.03 18.11 -10.79
C THR A 61 -4.42 18.37 -10.23
N CYS A 62 -4.85 17.58 -9.25
CA CYS A 62 -6.11 17.77 -8.55
C CYS A 62 -6.12 18.93 -7.56
N ALA A 63 -4.95 19.42 -7.13
CA ALA A 63 -4.79 20.48 -6.15
C ALA A 63 -5.67 20.24 -4.90
N THR A 64 -6.62 21.13 -4.62
CA THR A 64 -7.56 21.05 -3.47
C THR A 64 -8.96 20.55 -3.89
N ASN A 65 -9.08 19.90 -5.05
CA ASN A 65 -10.35 19.37 -5.51
C ASN A 65 -10.50 17.92 -5.05
N ASP A 66 -11.19 17.73 -3.92
CA ASP A 66 -11.44 16.42 -3.33
C ASP A 66 -12.17 15.46 -4.28
N GLN A 67 -13.00 15.97 -5.19
CA GLN A 67 -13.68 15.14 -6.18
C GLN A 67 -12.71 14.61 -7.25
N CYS A 68 -11.66 15.36 -7.56
CA CYS A 68 -10.56 14.91 -8.41
C CYS A 68 -9.63 13.94 -7.66
N LEU A 69 -9.31 14.24 -6.40
CA LEU A 69 -8.47 13.38 -5.54
C LEU A 69 -9.11 12.00 -5.34
N CYS A 70 -10.43 11.97 -5.14
CA CYS A 70 -11.21 10.75 -5.01
C CYS A 70 -11.64 10.12 -6.36
N GLY A 71 -11.15 10.67 -7.48
CA GLY A 71 -11.41 10.12 -8.81
C GLY A 71 -10.70 8.79 -9.02
N PRO A 72 -11.26 7.88 -9.84
CA PRO A 72 -10.72 6.54 -10.03
C PRO A 72 -9.28 6.55 -10.58
N SER A 73 -8.93 7.52 -11.43
CA SER A 73 -7.58 7.68 -11.97
C SER A 73 -6.55 8.01 -10.88
N THR A 74 -6.91 8.90 -9.95
CA THR A 74 -6.03 9.33 -8.86
C THR A 74 -5.87 8.23 -7.84
N VAL A 75 -6.99 7.60 -7.43
CA VAL A 75 -6.97 6.45 -6.52
C VAL A 75 -6.12 5.32 -7.10
N THR A 76 -6.32 4.95 -8.38
CA THR A 76 -5.53 3.89 -9.02
C THR A 76 -4.03 4.22 -9.06
N ALA A 77 -3.68 5.48 -9.32
CA ALA A 77 -2.28 5.90 -9.28
C ALA A 77 -1.70 5.77 -7.86
N ILE A 78 -2.44 6.22 -6.84
CA ILE A 78 -2.05 6.10 -5.43
C ILE A 78 -1.86 4.63 -5.03
N THR A 79 -2.82 3.76 -5.33
CA THR A 79 -2.69 2.33 -5.00
C THR A 79 -1.60 1.65 -5.82
N SER A 80 -1.29 2.09 -7.06
CA SER A 80 -0.13 1.57 -7.79
C SER A 80 1.22 1.91 -7.12
N CYS A 81 1.35 3.09 -6.53
CA CYS A 81 2.52 3.46 -5.73
C CYS A 81 2.60 2.62 -4.45
N GLN A 82 1.47 2.46 -3.75
CA GLN A 82 1.39 1.63 -2.55
C GLN A 82 1.66 0.15 -2.83
N GLN A 83 1.21 -0.37 -3.97
CA GLN A 83 1.49 -1.73 -4.42
C GLN A 83 2.98 -1.95 -4.62
N CYS A 84 3.67 -1.01 -5.29
CA CYS A 84 5.11 -1.10 -5.43
C CYS A 84 5.81 -1.10 -4.06
N MET A 85 5.42 -0.20 -3.14
CA MET A 85 6.02 -0.14 -1.80
C MET A 85 5.81 -1.44 -1.03
N PHE A 86 4.61 -2.02 -1.13
CA PHE A 86 4.27 -3.28 -0.51
C PHE A 86 5.10 -4.44 -1.08
N ASP A 87 5.22 -4.53 -2.41
CA ASP A 87 6.01 -5.55 -3.08
C ASP A 87 7.50 -5.42 -2.73
N ASP A 88 8.04 -4.20 -2.64
CA ASP A 88 9.43 -3.95 -2.25
C ASP A 88 9.72 -4.35 -0.79
N LEU A 89 8.83 -3.98 0.14
CA LEU A 89 8.92 -4.39 1.55
C LEU A 89 8.90 -5.91 1.70
N ILE A 90 8.00 -6.57 0.95
CA ILE A 90 7.90 -8.02 0.92
C ILE A 90 9.17 -8.66 0.36
N ALA A 91 9.67 -8.18 -0.78
CA ALA A 91 10.87 -8.70 -1.42
C ALA A 91 12.11 -8.61 -0.52
N LYS A 92 12.18 -7.55 0.30
CA LYS A 92 13.27 -7.31 1.25
C LYS A 92 13.06 -7.93 2.63
N PHE A 93 11.90 -8.55 2.88
CA PHE A 93 11.47 -9.01 4.21
C PHE A 93 11.64 -7.91 5.27
N ALA A 94 11.29 -6.67 4.90
CA ALA A 94 11.46 -5.50 5.73
C ALA A 94 10.11 -4.99 6.23
N GLU A 95 10.11 -4.41 7.42
CA GLU A 95 8.98 -3.65 7.94
C GLU A 95 9.30 -2.15 7.82
N SER A 96 8.34 -1.36 7.35
CA SER A 96 8.46 0.10 7.40
C SER A 96 8.01 0.62 8.76
N THR A 97 8.73 1.60 9.30
CA THR A 97 8.31 2.34 10.49
C THR A 97 7.23 3.38 10.20
N ASP A 98 7.01 3.69 8.91
CA ASP A 98 5.97 4.61 8.46
C ASP A 98 4.67 3.83 8.16
N PRO A 99 3.57 4.08 8.89
CA PRO A 99 2.32 3.35 8.70
C PRO A 99 1.62 3.64 7.35
N ARG A 100 2.14 4.59 6.56
CA ARG A 100 1.67 4.90 5.20
C ARG A 100 2.31 4.04 4.12
N ALA A 101 3.48 3.45 4.36
CA ALA A 101 4.24 2.74 3.33
C ALA A 101 3.67 1.34 3.07
N GLY A 102 3.19 1.10 1.85
CA GLY A 102 2.65 -0.22 1.43
C GLY A 102 1.44 -0.68 2.26
N SER A 103 0.62 0.26 2.74
CA SER A 103 -0.37 -0.02 3.79
C SER A 103 -1.81 -0.08 3.25
N ALA A 104 -2.41 -1.28 3.32
CA ALA A 104 -3.82 -1.47 2.98
C ALA A 104 -4.73 -0.66 3.92
N THR A 105 -4.37 -0.56 5.20
CA THR A 105 -5.10 0.26 6.18
C THR A 105 -5.07 1.74 5.79
N ALA A 106 -3.93 2.26 5.35
CA ALA A 106 -3.83 3.64 4.86
C ALA A 106 -4.71 3.87 3.61
N LEU A 107 -4.78 2.92 2.69
CA LEU A 107 -5.68 2.99 1.53
C LEU A 107 -7.17 2.94 1.93
N THR A 108 -7.53 2.15 2.94
CA THR A 108 -8.91 2.16 3.48
C THR A 108 -9.27 3.49 4.13
N ALA A 109 -8.32 4.11 4.84
CA ALA A 109 -8.48 5.46 5.39
C ALA A 109 -8.68 6.51 4.29
N TYR A 110 -7.92 6.41 3.19
CA TYR A 110 -8.09 7.27 2.02
C TYR A 110 -9.52 7.16 1.44
N ALA A 111 -10.01 5.94 1.25
CA ALA A 111 -11.37 5.69 0.78
C ALA A 111 -12.44 6.23 1.74
N ALA A 112 -12.24 6.08 3.05
CA ALA A 112 -13.13 6.64 4.07
C ALA A 112 -13.15 8.18 4.03
N ALA A 113 -11.99 8.82 3.83
CA ALA A 113 -11.90 10.27 3.65
C ALA A 113 -12.66 10.74 2.41
N CYS A 114 -12.58 9.99 1.30
CA CYS A 114 -13.33 10.28 0.08
C CYS A 114 -14.86 10.19 0.27
N LEU A 115 -15.32 9.21 1.05
CA LEU A 115 -16.72 9.11 1.42
C LEU A 115 -17.14 10.29 2.32
N ALA A 116 -16.31 10.67 3.28
CA ALA A 116 -16.62 11.74 4.23
C ALA A 116 -16.60 13.13 3.59
N SER A 117 -15.67 13.42 2.68
CA SER A 117 -15.52 14.76 2.10
C SER A 117 -16.47 15.02 0.93
N VAL A 118 -16.54 14.08 -0.03
CA VAL A 118 -17.26 14.27 -1.31
C VAL A 118 -18.32 13.20 -1.59
N ASN A 119 -18.61 12.34 -0.61
CA ASN A 119 -19.59 11.26 -0.73
C ASN A 119 -19.31 10.30 -1.91
N ILE A 120 -18.03 10.06 -2.20
CA ILE A 120 -17.59 9.11 -3.23
C ILE A 120 -17.19 7.80 -2.55
N THR A 121 -17.89 6.72 -2.89
CA THR A 121 -17.48 5.37 -2.50
C THR A 121 -16.41 4.87 -3.44
N VAL A 122 -15.18 4.76 -2.95
CA VAL A 122 -14.08 4.12 -3.67
C VAL A 122 -14.29 2.59 -3.61
N PRO A 123 -14.40 1.89 -4.75
CA PRO A 123 -14.56 0.44 -4.72
C PRO A 123 -13.34 -0.26 -4.13
N THR A 124 -13.57 -1.33 -3.37
CA THR A 124 -12.52 -2.09 -2.68
C THR A 124 -11.48 -2.66 -3.64
N SER A 125 -11.86 -2.96 -4.89
CA SER A 125 -10.94 -3.41 -5.94
C SER A 125 -9.83 -2.41 -6.26
N TYR A 126 -10.02 -1.11 -5.99
CA TYR A 126 -9.02 -0.08 -6.23
C TYR A 126 -8.09 0.18 -5.03
N ILE A 127 -8.41 -0.35 -3.86
CA ILE A 127 -7.65 -0.11 -2.61
C ILE A 127 -7.13 -1.40 -1.98
N THR A 128 -7.29 -2.52 -2.66
CA THR A 128 -6.75 -3.80 -2.22
C THR A 128 -5.34 -3.95 -2.76
N LEU A 129 -4.38 -4.15 -1.87
CA LEU A 129 -3.03 -4.56 -2.23
C LEU A 129 -3.01 -6.08 -2.43
N THR A 130 -2.40 -6.52 -3.51
CA THR A 130 -2.26 -7.94 -3.84
C THR A 130 -0.85 -8.41 -3.54
N LEU A 131 -0.68 -9.65 -3.15
CA LEU A 131 0.67 -10.22 -3.08
C LEU A 131 1.19 -10.49 -4.48
N ALA A 132 2.49 -10.27 -4.68
CA ALA A 132 3.16 -10.63 -5.91
C ALA A 132 2.98 -12.14 -6.18
N PRO A 133 2.71 -12.55 -7.43
CA PRO A 133 2.38 -13.93 -7.78
C PRO A 133 3.52 -14.92 -7.53
N ASP A 134 4.75 -14.41 -7.39
CA ASP A 134 5.98 -15.13 -7.09
C ASP A 134 6.34 -15.16 -5.61
N TRP A 135 5.52 -14.57 -4.73
CA TRP A 135 5.76 -14.62 -3.28
C TRP A 135 5.24 -15.92 -2.66
N ASP A 136 6.15 -16.71 -2.10
CA ASP A 136 5.87 -18.04 -1.52
C ASP A 136 5.96 -18.06 0.02
N GLY A 137 5.58 -16.95 0.64
CA GLY A 137 5.50 -16.83 2.10
C GLY A 137 6.78 -16.37 2.80
N PRO A 138 6.69 -15.99 4.09
CA PRO A 138 7.81 -15.48 4.88
C PRO A 138 8.91 -16.53 5.11
N TYR A 139 8.59 -17.81 4.98
CA TYR A 139 9.52 -18.92 5.22
C TYR A 139 10.04 -19.57 3.94
N GLY A 140 9.58 -19.13 2.75
CA GLY A 140 10.00 -19.65 1.45
C GLY A 140 10.27 -21.15 1.46
N VAL A 141 9.30 -21.95 1.92
CA VAL A 141 9.51 -23.39 2.18
C VAL A 141 9.43 -24.16 0.87
N HIS A 142 10.31 -23.86 -0.07
CA HIS A 142 10.54 -24.66 -1.25
C HIS A 142 11.62 -25.67 -0.89
N LEU A 143 11.24 -26.94 -0.68
CA LEU A 143 12.22 -28.01 -0.82
C LEU A 143 12.70 -27.93 -2.27
N GLY A 144 13.97 -27.57 -2.48
CA GLY A 144 14.56 -27.63 -3.81
C GLY A 144 14.27 -29.00 -4.44
N VAL A 145 14.11 -29.06 -5.77
CA VAL A 145 13.78 -30.29 -6.50
C VAL A 145 14.49 -31.55 -5.94
N PRO A 146 15.82 -31.55 -5.67
CA PRO A 146 16.47 -32.73 -5.10
C PRO A 146 16.00 -33.09 -3.69
N ALA A 147 15.73 -32.10 -2.82
CA ALA A 147 15.21 -32.33 -1.48
C ALA A 147 13.78 -32.90 -1.52
N THR A 148 12.94 -32.39 -2.42
CA THR A 148 11.56 -32.88 -2.62
C THR A 148 11.55 -34.33 -3.10
N VAL A 149 12.41 -34.68 -4.06
CA VAL A 149 12.53 -36.06 -4.55
C VAL A 149 12.94 -37.00 -3.41
N LEU A 150 13.88 -36.57 -2.57
CA LEU A 150 14.39 -37.40 -1.48
C LEU A 150 13.34 -37.60 -0.37
N THR A 151 12.60 -36.56 0.01
CA THR A 151 11.53 -36.69 1.01
C THR A 151 10.37 -37.55 0.51
N VAL A 152 9.97 -37.40 -0.75
CA VAL A 152 8.95 -38.27 -1.37
C VAL A 152 9.44 -39.71 -1.41
N ALA A 153 10.68 -39.97 -1.84
CA ALA A 153 11.23 -41.32 -1.92
C ALA A 153 11.23 -42.02 -0.54
N VAL A 154 11.71 -41.34 0.50
CA VAL A 154 11.72 -41.88 1.87
C VAL A 154 10.30 -42.11 2.38
N GLY A 155 9.39 -41.16 2.16
CA GLY A 155 7.98 -41.29 2.55
C GLY A 155 7.29 -42.47 1.87
N THR A 156 7.59 -42.70 0.59
CA THR A 156 7.02 -43.82 -0.19
C THR A 156 7.57 -45.16 0.29
N LEU A 157 8.85 -45.25 0.63
CA LEU A 157 9.46 -46.47 1.17
C LEU A 157 8.90 -46.82 2.55
N LEU A 158 8.78 -45.84 3.44
CA LEU A 158 8.22 -46.04 4.78
C LEU A 158 6.73 -46.37 4.72
N GLY A 159 5.96 -45.65 3.92
CA GLY A 159 4.52 -45.89 3.73
C GLY A 159 4.25 -47.24 3.05
N GLY A 160 5.00 -47.58 2.01
CA GLY A 160 4.90 -48.86 1.33
C GLY A 160 5.28 -50.04 2.25
N GLY A 161 6.34 -49.88 3.05
CA GLY A 161 6.72 -50.88 4.05
C GLY A 161 5.64 -51.09 5.12
N ALA A 162 5.02 -50.01 5.61
CA ALA A 162 3.92 -50.09 6.57
C ALA A 162 2.69 -50.81 5.98
N LEU A 163 2.31 -50.50 4.73
CA LEU A 163 1.20 -51.16 4.04
C LEU A 163 1.45 -52.66 3.83
N LEU A 164 2.68 -53.05 3.45
CA LEU A 164 3.04 -54.46 3.30
C LEU A 164 2.96 -55.22 4.64
N LEU A 165 3.40 -54.60 5.73
CA LEU A 165 3.29 -55.18 7.07
C LEU A 165 1.82 -55.32 7.50
N LEU A 166 1.00 -54.29 7.29
CA LEU A 166 -0.44 -54.30 7.58
C LEU A 166 -1.23 -55.30 6.73
N SER A 167 -0.76 -55.62 5.52
CA SER A 167 -1.43 -56.56 4.62
C SER A 167 -1.04 -58.03 4.86
N ASN A 168 -0.05 -58.28 5.72
CA ASN A 168 0.43 -59.63 6.09
C ASN A 168 0.22 -59.97 7.57
N ILE A 169 -0.51 -59.13 8.30
CA ILE A 169 -1.12 -59.44 9.60
C ILE A 169 -2.59 -59.78 9.41
#